data_AF-A0A2N1C344-F1
#
_entry.id   AF-A0A2N1C344-F1
#
_cell.length_a   1.000
_cell.length_b   1.000
_cell.length_c   1.000
_cell.angle_alpha   90.00
_cell.angle_beta   90.00
_cell.angle_gamma   90.00
#
_symmetry.space_group_name_H-M   'P 1'
#
loop_
_entity.id
_entity.type
_entity.pdbx_description
1 polymer ?
#
loop_
_entity_poly.entity_id
_entity_poly.type
_entity_poly.pdbx_seq_one_letter_code
_entity_poly.pdbx_strand_id
1 'polypeptide(L)'
;MGVNFSQFDESSVVILKRLALHFPSPTEIGFNDVFPESEAEIDKRAAHIGTLAFLRHEDLIAHDVGSASSFILTRKGIALFNEDIFQHIKNQLNSEVDSI
;
A
#
# COMPACT_ATOMS: atom_id res chain seq x y z
N MET A 1 -12.74 0.25 13.36
CA MET A 1 -12.29 0.12 11.96
C MET A 1 -13.32 0.73 11.04
N GLY A 2 -12.99 1.82 10.37
CA GLY A 2 -13.90 2.47 9.42
C GLY A 2 -13.11 3.21 8.36
N VAL A 3 -12.34 2.48 7.56
CA VAL A 3 -11.66 3.06 6.40
C VAL A 3 -12.67 3.10 5.26
N ASN A 4 -12.97 4.29 4.74
CA ASN A 4 -13.92 4.45 3.65
C ASN A 4 -13.27 4.09 2.31
N PHE A 5 -13.24 2.79 2.02
CA PHE A 5 -12.76 2.26 0.74
C PHE A 5 -13.85 2.17 -0.33
N SER A 6 -15.05 2.73 -0.09
CA SER A 6 -16.23 2.57 -0.97
C SER A 6 -16.03 3.08 -2.40
N GLN A 7 -14.99 3.87 -2.63
CA GLN A 7 -14.64 4.46 -3.93
C GLN A 7 -13.46 3.73 -4.62
N PHE A 8 -12.88 2.71 -3.98
CA PHE A 8 -11.68 2.04 -4.44
C PHE A 8 -11.99 0.61 -4.87
N ASP A 9 -11.44 0.20 -6.02
CA ASP A 9 -11.49 -1.18 -6.46
C ASP A 9 -10.79 -2.10 -5.46
N GLU A 10 -11.20 -3.37 -5.40
CA GLU A 10 -10.68 -4.38 -4.49
C GLU A 10 -9.15 -4.47 -4.54
N SER A 11 -8.56 -4.39 -5.75
CA SER A 11 -7.12 -4.35 -5.97
C SER A 11 -6.44 -3.16 -5.29
N SER A 12 -7.06 -1.98 -5.31
CA SER A 12 -6.52 -0.78 -4.66
C SER A 12 -6.45 -0.96 -3.14
N VAL A 13 -7.49 -1.57 -2.58
CA VAL A 13 -7.58 -1.82 -1.13
C VAL A 13 -6.51 -2.82 -0.69
N VAL A 14 -6.29 -3.89 -1.46
CA VAL A 14 -5.25 -4.88 -1.18
C VAL A 14 -3.86 -4.23 -1.19
N ILE A 15 -3.57 -3.42 -2.22
CA ILE A 15 -2.29 -2.71 -2.33
C ILE A 15 -2.09 -1.76 -1.14
N LEU A 16 -3.07 -0.90 -0.84
CA LEU A 16 -2.97 0.07 0.25
C LEU A 16 -2.80 -0.60 1.61
N LYS A 17 -3.53 -1.70 1.88
CA LYS A 17 -3.38 -2.47 3.13
C LYS A 17 -2.00 -3.10 3.25
N ARG A 18 -1.45 -3.63 2.16
CA ARG A 18 -0.12 -4.24 2.16
C ARG A 18 0.96 -3.21 2.42
N LEU A 19 0.89 -2.07 1.75
CA LEU A 19 1.81 -0.95 2.00
C LEU A 19 1.70 -0.42 3.44
N ALA A 20 0.50 -0.44 4.03
CA ALA A 20 0.29 -0.06 5.42
C ALA A 20 0.99 -1.00 6.42
N LEU A 21 0.99 -2.31 6.16
CA LEU A 21 1.63 -3.32 7.03
C LEU A 21 3.16 -3.18 7.10
N HIS A 22 3.76 -2.67 6.03
CA HIS A 22 5.21 -2.55 5.91
C HIS A 22 5.72 -1.11 6.11
N PHE A 23 4.81 -0.15 6.30
CA PHE A 23 5.17 1.23 6.55
C PHE A 23 6.04 1.34 7.82
N PRO A 24 7.10 2.18 7.85
CA PRO A 24 7.53 3.18 6.86
C PRO A 24 8.44 2.66 5.74
N SER A 25 8.56 1.34 5.54
CA SER A 25 9.47 0.79 4.54
C SER A 25 8.81 0.70 3.16
N PRO A 26 9.51 1.08 2.07
CA PRO A 26 9.08 0.78 0.72
C PRO A 26 8.93 -0.73 0.53
N THR A 27 7.85 -1.14 -0.12
CA THR A 27 7.50 -2.55 -0.31
C THR A 27 7.22 -2.83 -1.76
N GLU A 28 7.80 -3.91 -2.26
CA GLU A 28 7.51 -4.38 -3.61
C GLU A 28 6.08 -4.93 -3.68
N ILE A 29 5.32 -4.44 -4.68
CA ILE A 29 3.95 -4.88 -4.92
C ILE A 29 3.91 -5.48 -6.32
N GLY A 30 3.93 -6.81 -6.37
CA GLY A 30 3.80 -7.57 -7.60
C GLY A 30 2.35 -7.89 -7.96
N PHE A 31 2.15 -8.38 -9.18
CA PHE A 31 0.84 -8.85 -9.64
C PHE A 31 0.28 -9.97 -8.75
N ASN A 32 1.13 -10.93 -8.39
CA ASN A 32 0.75 -12.08 -7.56
C ASN A 32 0.36 -11.69 -6.12
N ASP A 33 0.77 -10.51 -5.67
CA ASP A 33 0.39 -9.99 -4.35
C ASP A 33 -1.05 -9.48 -4.30
N VAL A 34 -1.61 -9.16 -5.47
CA VAL A 34 -2.97 -8.65 -5.64
C VAL A 34 -3.89 -9.73 -6.23
N PHE A 35 -3.35 -10.60 -7.07
CA PHE A 35 -4.08 -11.65 -7.79
C PHE A 35 -3.37 -13.01 -7.71
N PRO A 36 -3.33 -13.65 -6.52
CA PRO A 36 -2.57 -14.89 -6.31
C PRO A 36 -3.10 -16.08 -7.12
N GLU A 37 -4.38 -16.08 -7.51
CA GLU A 37 -5.04 -17.18 -8.23
C GLU A 37 -5.20 -16.90 -9.73
N SER A 38 -4.58 -15.87 -10.29
CA SER A 38 -4.87 -15.40 -11.66
C SER A 38 -3.64 -15.15 -12.53
N GLU A 39 -2.58 -15.93 -12.35
CA GLU A 39 -1.29 -15.77 -13.04
C GLU A 39 -1.38 -15.67 -14.57
N ALA A 40 -2.41 -16.25 -15.19
CA ALA A 40 -2.63 -16.28 -16.64
C ALA A 40 -3.63 -15.23 -17.18
N GLU A 41 -4.30 -14.45 -16.32
CA GLU A 41 -5.32 -13.49 -16.75
C GLU A 41 -4.72 -12.13 -17.15
N ILE A 42 -4.57 -11.91 -18.46
CA ILE A 42 -4.00 -10.69 -19.04
C ILE A 42 -4.79 -9.43 -18.63
N ASP A 43 -6.12 -9.53 -18.57
CA ASP A 43 -7.00 -8.42 -18.21
C ASP A 43 -6.76 -7.94 -16.78
N LYS A 44 -6.51 -8.87 -15.84
CA LYS A 44 -6.15 -8.54 -14.46
C LYS A 44 -4.78 -7.89 -14.35
N ARG A 45 -3.83 -8.23 -15.21
CA ARG A 45 -2.52 -7.54 -15.25
C ARG A 45 -2.65 -6.09 -15.70
N ALA A 46 -3.46 -5.85 -16.74
CA ALA A 46 -3.76 -4.49 -17.18
C ALA A 46 -4.47 -3.69 -16.06
N ALA A 47 -5.42 -4.31 -15.37
CA ALA A 47 -6.07 -3.72 -14.20
C ALA A 47 -5.07 -3.40 -13.08
N HIS A 48 -4.17 -4.32 -12.73
CA HIS A 48 -3.12 -4.11 -11.72
C HIS A 48 -2.24 -2.90 -12.03
N ILE A 49 -1.73 -2.80 -13.26
CA ILE A 49 -0.91 -1.66 -13.70
C ILE A 49 -1.73 -0.37 -13.64
N GLY A 50 -2.98 -0.41 -14.10
CA GLY A 50 -3.91 0.73 -14.06
C GLY A 50 -4.17 1.20 -12.63
N THR A 51 -4.37 0.28 -11.69
CA THR A 51 -4.57 0.58 -10.27
C THR A 51 -3.33 1.25 -9.66
N LEU A 52 -2.13 0.73 -9.90
CA LEU A 52 -0.90 1.35 -9.41
C LEU A 52 -0.70 2.76 -9.99
N ALA A 53 -0.98 2.93 -11.29
CA ALA A 53 -0.90 4.23 -11.95
C ALA A 53 -1.92 5.22 -11.35
N PHE A 54 -3.15 4.79 -11.09
CA PHE A 54 -4.19 5.60 -10.45
C PHE A 54 -3.80 6.01 -9.03
N LEU A 55 -3.40 5.06 -8.17
CA LEU A 55 -3.00 5.33 -6.80
C LEU A 55 -1.81 6.30 -6.73
N ARG A 56 -0.88 6.20 -7.69
CA ARG A 56 0.25 7.13 -7.80
C ARG A 56 -0.20 8.50 -8.31
N HIS A 57 -1.10 8.56 -9.29
CA HIS A 57 -1.63 9.82 -9.81
C HIS A 57 -2.39 10.60 -8.74
N GLU A 58 -3.17 9.89 -7.92
CA GLU A 58 -3.89 10.45 -6.77
C GLU A 58 -3.00 10.79 -5.58
N ASP A 59 -1.67 10.65 -5.71
CA ASP A 59 -0.70 10.91 -4.65
C ASP A 59 -0.97 10.09 -3.38
N LEU A 60 -1.49 8.87 -3.50
CA LEU A 60 -1.71 7.95 -2.37
C LEU A 60 -0.50 7.06 -2.11
N ILE A 61 0.24 6.72 -3.17
CA ILE A 61 1.48 5.96 -3.11
C ILE A 61 2.59 6.66 -3.89
N ALA A 62 3.84 6.51 -3.45
CA ALA A 62 5.03 6.94 -4.15
C ALA A 62 5.91 5.73 -4.48
N HIS A 63 6.67 5.80 -5.57
CA HIS A 63 7.67 4.79 -5.90
C HIS A 63 8.99 5.13 -5.18
N ASP A 64 9.73 4.11 -4.78
CA ASP A 64 11.09 4.30 -4.29
C ASP A 64 12.04 4.64 -5.45
N VAL A 65 12.96 5.57 -5.24
CA VAL A 65 13.89 6.05 -6.28
C VAL A 65 14.85 4.94 -6.72
N GLY A 66 15.02 3.90 -5.89
CA GLY A 66 15.87 2.73 -6.16
C GLY A 66 15.17 1.55 -6.82
N SER A 67 13.84 1.53 -6.95
CA SER A 67 13.11 0.39 -7.51
C SER A 67 11.79 0.81 -8.20
N ALA A 68 11.61 0.35 -9.44
CA ALA A 68 10.38 0.62 -10.21
C ALA A 68 9.15 -0.15 -9.70
N SER A 69 9.34 -1.18 -8.87
CA SER A 69 8.30 -2.04 -8.33
C SER A 69 8.05 -1.84 -6.83
N SER A 70 8.86 -1.04 -6.14
CA SER A 70 8.71 -0.74 -4.72
C SER A 70 7.92 0.55 -4.51
N PHE A 71 6.91 0.48 -3.64
CA PHE A 71 6.03 1.60 -3.34
C PHE A 71 5.95 1.85 -1.83
N ILE A 72 5.62 3.08 -1.45
CA ILE A 72 5.39 3.50 -0.07
C ILE A 72 4.14 4.39 -0.01
N LEU A 73 3.41 4.35 1.11
CA LEU A 73 2.29 5.27 1.32
C LEU A 73 2.80 6.71 1.47
N THR A 74 2.14 7.64 0.78
CA THR A 74 2.34 9.08 1.00
C THR A 74 1.55 9.55 2.23
N ARG A 75 1.71 10.82 2.61
CA ARG A 75 0.87 11.43 3.66
C ARG A 75 -0.64 11.35 3.34
N LYS A 76 -1.03 11.50 2.07
CA LYS A 76 -2.43 11.43 1.64
C LYS A 76 -2.94 9.98 1.68
N GLY A 77 -2.10 9.01 1.29
CA GLY A 77 -2.41 7.58 1.44
C GLY A 77 -2.58 7.16 2.90
N ILE A 78 -1.71 7.63 3.79
CA ILE A 78 -1.80 7.37 5.24
C ILE A 78 -3.08 7.98 5.83
N ALA A 79 -3.48 9.17 5.39
CA ALA A 79 -4.68 9.85 5.87
C ALA A 79 -5.96 9.05 5.61
N LEU A 80 -5.99 8.15 4.61
CA LEU A 80 -7.12 7.24 4.41
C LEU A 80 -7.34 6.30 5.60
N PHE A 81 -6.26 5.94 6.30
CA PHE A 81 -6.29 5.02 7.44
C PHE A 81 -6.56 5.73 8.77
N ASN A 82 -6.67 7.07 8.74
CA ASN A 82 -7.03 8.07 9.76
C ASN A 82 -6.37 7.98 11.14
N GLU A 83 -6.15 6.81 11.73
CA GLU A 83 -5.63 6.65 13.10
C GLU A 83 -4.74 5.40 13.29
N ASP A 84 -4.99 4.29 12.59
CA ASP A 84 -4.32 3.01 12.88
C ASP A 84 -2.85 2.97 12.45
N ILE A 85 -2.49 3.57 11.31
CA ILE A 85 -1.07 3.59 10.85
C ILE A 85 -0.21 4.46 11.76
N PHE A 86 -0.72 5.60 12.22
CA PHE A 86 0.01 6.44 13.16
C PHE A 86 0.23 5.73 14.50
N GLN A 87 -0.77 5.00 15.00
CA GLN A 87 -0.60 4.14 16.17
C GLN A 87 0.38 3.00 15.89
N HIS A 88 0.34 2.38 14.70
CA HIS A 88 1.28 1.34 14.30
C HIS A 88 2.73 1.84 14.31
N ILE A 89 3.00 3.00 13.70
CA ILE A 89 4.32 3.66 13.72
C ILE A 89 4.73 4.00 15.16
N LYS A 90 3.81 4.58 15.94
CA LYS A 90 4.06 4.93 17.35
C LYS A 90 4.42 3.70 18.19
N ASN A 91 3.75 2.58 17.94
CA ASN A 91 4.03 1.31 18.62
C ASN A 91 5.37 0.71 18.20
N GLN A 92 5.75 0.80 16.92
CA GLN A 92 7.08 0.38 16.46
C GLN A 92 8.18 1.24 17.10
N LEU A 93 8.04 2.56 17.08
CA LEU A 93 8.98 3.49 17.70
C LEU A 93 9.12 3.26 19.20
N ASN A 94 8.02 3.01 19.92
CA ASN A 94 8.09 2.72 21.36
C ASN A 94 8.65 1.33 21.66
N SER A 95 8.44 0.34 20.79
CA SER A 95 8.98 -1.02 20.99
C SER A 95 10.50 -1.08 20.79
N GLU A 96 11.06 -0.25 19.91
CA GLU A 96 12.52 -0.13 19.77
C GLU A 96 13.18 0.56 20.97
N VAL A 97 12.47 1.47 21.65
CA VAL A 97 12.99 2.20 22.82
C VAL A 97 13.05 1.32 24.08
N ASP A 98 12.23 0.27 24.18
CA ASP A 98 12.26 -0.71 25.28
C ASP A 98 13.35 -1.79 25.13
N SER A 99 14.11 -1.77 24.02
CA SER A 99 15.14 -2.79 23.71
C SER A 99 16.59 -2.32 23.90
N ILE A 100 16.82 -1.23 24.66
CA ILE A 100 18.17 -0.71 24.99
C ILE A 100 18.49 -0.89 26.47
#